data_AF-A0A5R8LNE3-F1
#
_entry.id   AF-A0A5R8LNE3-F1
#
_cell.length_a   1.000
_cell.length_b   1.000
_cell.length_c   1.000
_cell.angle_alpha   90.00
_cell.angle_beta   90.00
_cell.angle_gamma   90.00
#
_symmetry.space_group_name_H-M   'P 1'
#
loop_
_entity.id
_entity.type
_entity.pdbx_description
1 polymer ?
#
loop_
_entity_poly.entity_id
_entity_poly.type
_entity_poly.pdbx_seq_one_letter_code
_entity_poly.pdbx_strand_id
1 'polypeptide(L)'
;MFFTNPKYTKLSNDAKITWSILRDRLDLSIRNNWVDKNGDIFFIYTNEKLKSILNISSPNKLSKIKKELTQADLFNQIRVGL
;
A
#
# COMPACT_ATOMS: atom_id res chain seq x y z
N MET A 1 9.43 -11.26 -6.15
CA MET A 1 8.60 -12.29 -5.52
C MET A 1 8.86 -12.28 -4.03
N PHE A 2 7.81 -12.19 -3.18
CA PHE A 2 7.97 -11.92 -1.74
C PHE A 2 8.56 -13.06 -0.90
N PHE A 3 8.51 -14.28 -1.41
CA PHE A 3 8.98 -15.47 -0.70
C PHE A 3 10.41 -15.86 -1.04
N THR A 4 10.99 -15.31 -2.10
CA THR A 4 12.34 -15.66 -2.57
C THR A 4 13.35 -14.53 -2.39
N ASN A 5 12.90 -13.26 -2.38
CA ASN A 5 13.81 -12.13 -2.26
C ASN A 5 14.08 -11.78 -0.78
N PRO A 6 15.34 -11.80 -0.31
CA PRO A 6 15.69 -11.53 1.09
C PRO A 6 15.31 -10.12 1.58
N LYS A 7 15.12 -9.16 0.66
CA LYS A 7 14.59 -7.82 0.97
C LYS A 7 13.15 -7.88 1.48
N TYR A 8 12.36 -8.84 0.99
CA TYR A 8 10.92 -8.94 1.26
C TYR A 8 10.54 -10.14 2.13
N THR A 9 11.44 -11.08 2.36
CA THR A 9 11.19 -12.21 3.28
C THR A 9 10.94 -11.74 4.71
N LYS A 10 11.57 -10.62 5.11
CA LYS A 10 11.39 -9.95 6.40
C LYS A 10 10.05 -9.22 6.58
N LEU A 11 9.28 -9.03 5.50
CA LEU A 11 7.96 -8.42 5.61
C LEU A 11 6.99 -9.34 6.34
N SER A 12 6.15 -8.75 7.19
CA SER A 12 5.06 -9.48 7.81
C SER A 12 4.09 -10.01 6.75
N ASN A 13 3.41 -11.11 7.08
CA ASN A 13 2.38 -11.66 6.20
C ASN A 13 1.25 -10.65 5.98
N ASP A 14 0.91 -9.86 7.01
CA ASP A 14 -0.05 -8.74 6.90
C ASP A 14 0.39 -7.71 5.85
N ALA A 15 1.67 -7.34 5.80
CA ALA A 15 2.19 -6.41 4.80
C ALA A 15 2.17 -7.01 3.38
N LYS A 16 2.54 -8.28 3.21
CA LYS A 16 2.47 -8.98 1.91
C LYS A 16 1.04 -9.07 1.38
N ILE A 17 0.08 -9.41 2.26
CA ILE A 17 -1.35 -9.45 1.92
C ILE A 17 -1.84 -8.05 1.57
N THR A 18 -1.49 -7.05 2.37
CA THR A 18 -1.85 -5.65 2.14
C THR A 18 -1.37 -5.16 0.77
N TRP A 19 -0.11 -5.39 0.43
CA TRP A 19 0.41 -5.02 -0.88
C TRP A 19 -0.31 -5.74 -2.01
N SER A 20 -0.65 -7.02 -1.82
CA SER A 20 -1.38 -7.80 -2.83
C SER A 20 -2.78 -7.24 -3.08
N ILE A 21 -3.50 -6.85 -2.02
CA ILE A 21 -4.82 -6.19 -2.12
C ILE A 21 -4.68 -4.82 -2.78
N LEU A 22 -3.70 -4.01 -2.37
CA LEU A 22 -3.46 -2.70 -2.97
C LEU A 22 -3.10 -2.81 -4.46
N ARG A 23 -2.33 -3.84 -4.85
CA ARG A 23 -1.98 -4.12 -6.25
C ARG A 23 -3.17 -4.57 -7.09
N ASP A 24 -4.08 -5.37 -6.53
CA ASP A 24 -5.35 -5.68 -7.20
C ASP A 24 -6.18 -4.41 -7.43
N ARG A 25 -6.25 -3.54 -6.41
CA ARG A 25 -6.95 -2.24 -6.50
C ARG A 25 -6.24 -1.22 -7.39
N LEU A 26 -4.95 -1.38 -7.64
CA LEU A 26 -4.16 -0.58 -8.58
C LEU A 26 -4.71 -0.70 -9.99
N ASP A 27 -5.16 -1.89 -10.42
CA ASP A 27 -5.77 -2.12 -11.73
C ASP A 27 -7.01 -1.24 -11.93
N LEU A 28 -7.84 -1.11 -10.88
CA LEU A 28 -8.99 -0.21 -10.89
C LEU A 28 -8.57 1.26 -10.99
N SER A 29 -7.45 1.65 -10.38
CA SER A 29 -6.95 3.03 -10.45
C SER A 29 -6.37 3.36 -11.84
N ILE A 30 -5.68 2.40 -12.47
CA ILE A 30 -5.25 2.51 -13.87
C ILE A 30 -6.47 2.68 -14.79
N ARG A 31 -7.52 1.88 -14.61
CA ARG A 31 -8.75 2.00 -15.41
C ARG A 31 -9.47 3.34 -15.21
N ASN A 32 -9.34 3.93 -14.02
CA ASN A 32 -9.86 5.27 -13.71
C ASN A 32 -8.89 6.39 -14.10
N ASN A 33 -7.80 6.07 -14.79
CA ASN A 33 -6.79 7.02 -15.26
C ASN A 33 -6.10 7.80 -14.12
N TRP A 34 -5.97 7.22 -12.93
CA TRP A 34 -5.24 7.77 -11.80
C TRP A 34 -3.74 7.49 -11.92
N VAL A 35 -3.17 8.01 -13.00
CA VAL A 35 -1.78 7.86 -13.38
C VAL A 35 -1.21 9.28 -13.49
N ASP A 36 -0.09 9.53 -12.82
CA ASP A 36 0.59 10.82 -12.94
C ASP A 36 1.31 10.92 -14.30
N LYS A 37 1.81 12.11 -14.63
CA LYS A 37 2.53 12.40 -15.88
C LYS A 37 3.76 11.50 -16.10
N ASN A 38 4.32 10.93 -15.04
CA ASN A 38 5.45 9.99 -15.10
C ASN A 38 5.04 8.53 -15.32
N GLY A 39 3.73 8.22 -15.40
CA GLY A 39 3.25 6.84 -15.46
C GLY A 39 3.08 6.17 -14.09
N ASP A 40 3.34 6.90 -13.01
CA ASP A 40 3.21 6.39 -11.64
C ASP A 40 1.75 6.39 -11.20
N ILE A 41 1.29 5.24 -10.72
CA ILE A 41 -0.09 5.08 -10.26
C ILE A 41 -0.17 5.49 -8.80
N PHE A 42 -1.04 6.44 -8.51
CA PHE A 42 -1.25 6.94 -7.15
C PHE A 42 -2.67 6.68 -6.68
N PHE A 43 -2.83 6.66 -5.36
CA PHE A 43 -4.14 6.51 -4.73
C PHE A 43 -4.40 7.67 -3.78
N ILE A 44 -5.59 8.25 -3.89
CA ILE A 44 -6.09 9.22 -2.91
C ILE A 44 -7.03 8.48 -1.97
N TYR A 45 -6.48 7.91 -0.90
CA TYR A 45 -7.25 7.22 0.14
C TYR A 45 -7.06 7.86 1.50
N THR A 46 -8.17 8.05 2.21
CA THR A 46 -8.14 8.36 3.64
C THR A 46 -7.66 7.14 4.43
N ASN A 47 -7.13 7.36 5.63
CA ASN A 47 -6.74 6.27 6.52
C ASN A 47 -7.91 5.32 6.80
N GLU A 48 -9.13 5.85 6.94
CA GLU A 48 -10.35 5.06 7.18
C GLU A 48 -10.70 4.17 5.99
N LYS A 49 -10.62 4.69 4.77
CA LYS A 49 -10.85 3.89 3.56
C LYS A 49 -9.81 2.77 3.45
N LEU A 50 -8.55 3.07 3.75
CA LEU A 50 -7.49 2.07 3.75
C LEU A 50 -7.74 0.99 4.82
N LYS A 51 -8.19 1.36 6.03
CA LYS A 51 -8.58 0.40 7.07
C LYS A 51 -9.72 -0.50 6.60
N SER A 52 -10.73 0.06 5.95
CA SER A 52 -11.86 -0.71 5.43
C SER A 52 -11.44 -1.69 4.33
N ILE A 53 -10.61 -1.25 3.37
CA ILE A 53 -10.10 -2.11 2.28
C ILE A 53 -9.25 -3.25 2.83
N LEU A 54 -8.40 -2.97 3.81
CA LEU A 54 -7.51 -3.95 4.41
C LEU A 54 -8.18 -4.77 5.52
N ASN A 55 -9.44 -4.48 5.82
CA ASN A 55 -10.19 -5.07 6.94
C ASN A 55 -9.43 -4.99 8.28
N ILE A 56 -8.81 -3.84 8.55
CA ILE A 56 -8.03 -3.58 9.77
C ILE A 56 -8.81 -2.67 10.71
N SER A 57 -9.20 -3.21 11.87
CA SER A 57 -9.89 -2.42 12.90
C SER A 57 -8.97 -1.48 13.66
N SER A 58 -7.69 -1.84 13.86
CA SER A 58 -6.74 -1.07 14.68
C SER A 58 -5.89 -0.08 13.86
N PRO A 59 -5.88 1.23 14.21
CA PRO A 59 -5.03 2.20 13.53
C PRO A 59 -3.53 1.92 13.71
N ASN A 60 -3.13 1.30 14.83
CA ASN A 60 -1.73 0.93 15.09
C ASN A 60 -1.24 -0.13 14.11
N LYS A 61 -2.09 -1.12 13.79
CA LYS A 61 -1.76 -2.17 12.82
C LYS A 61 -1.58 -1.58 11.42
N LEU A 62 -2.45 -0.64 11.02
CA LEU A 62 -2.30 0.08 9.76
C LEU A 62 -0.96 0.84 9.69
N SER A 63 -0.63 1.63 10.72
CA SER A 63 0.60 2.41 10.77
C SER A 63 1.85 1.53 10.71
N LYS A 64 1.83 0.36 11.34
CA LYS A 64 2.94 -0.62 11.27
C LYS A 64 3.12 -1.16 9.85
N ILE A 65 2.04 -1.60 9.21
CA ILE A 65 2.09 -2.13 7.83
C ILE A 65 2.58 -1.06 6.86
N LYS A 66 2.09 0.17 6.98
CA LYS A 66 2.57 1.31 6.17
C LYS A 66 4.08 1.49 6.31
N LYS A 67 4.58 1.52 7.55
CA LYS A 67 6.03 1.65 7.81
C LYS A 67 6.83 0.51 7.20
N GLU A 68 6.37 -0.74 7.34
CA GLU A 68 7.05 -1.91 6.76
C GLU A 68 7.11 -1.83 5.23
N LEU A 69 6.00 -1.45 4.58
CA LEU A 69 5.95 -1.32 3.13
C LEU A 69 6.82 -0.16 2.63
N THR A 70 6.86 0.96 3.35
CA THR A 70 7.76 2.08 3.02
C THR A 70 9.22 1.71 3.20
N GLN A 71 9.59 1.01 4.28
CA GLN A 71 10.95 0.50 4.48
C GLN A 71 11.38 -0.50 3.39
N ALA A 72 10.43 -1.26 2.85
CA ALA A 72 10.67 -2.18 1.74
C ALA A 72 10.69 -1.49 0.36
N ASP A 73 10.48 -0.17 0.29
CA ASP A 73 10.40 0.59 -0.97
C ASP A 73 9.23 0.13 -1.87
N LEU A 74 8.13 -0.30 -1.23
CA LEU A 74 6.93 -0.81 -1.91
C LEU A 74 5.73 0.14 -1.82
N PHE A 75 5.82 1.17 -0.97
CA PHE A 75 4.74 2.09 -0.70
C PHE A 75 5.27 3.45 -0.28
N ASN A 76 4.84 4.51 -0.95
CA ASN A 76 5.16 5.87 -0.58
C ASN A 76 3.89 6.63 -0.19
N GLN A 77 3.94 7.41 0.88
CA GLN A 77 2.83 8.24 1.33
C GLN A 77 3.21 9.70 1.19
N ILE A 78 2.55 10.41 0.27
CA ILE A 78 2.66 11.86 0.15
C ILE A 78 1.54 12.49 0.99
N ARG A 79 1.90 13.34 1.95
CA ARG A 79 0.93 14.12 2.70
C ARG A 79 0.54 15.34 1.86
N VAL A 80 -0.64 15.26 1.26
CA VAL A 80 -1.30 16.39 0.57
C VAL A 80 -2.20 17.12 1.57
N GLY A 81 -1.60 18.05 2.34
CA GLY A 81 -2.30 18.94 3.28
C GLY A 81 -1.47 19.32 4.52
N LEU A 82 -1.51 20.60 4.91
CA LEU A 82 -0.82 21.20 6.07
C LEU A 82 -1.11 20.46 7.39
#